data_AF-A0A8H8CX15-F1
#
_entry.id   AF-A0A8H8CX15-F1
#
_cell.length_a   1.000
_cell.length_b   1.000
_cell.length_c   1.000
_cell.angle_alpha   90.00
_cell.angle_beta   90.00
_cell.angle_gamma   90.00
#
_symmetry.space_group_name_H-M   'P 1'
#
loop_
_entity.id
_entity.type
_entity.pdbx_description
1 polymer ?
#
loop_
_entity_poly.entity_id
_entity_poly.type
_entity_poly.pdbx_seq_one_letter_code
_entity_poly.pdbx_strand_id
1 'polypeptide(L)'
;MSKFGVRALMRSLRRNAWVDSIRVNLVSPSYIITPAYTEEIIAFFESKGVKFASESDACKAILRIASDTTVNGRSIAVVSKEDCAGGYFDLAEDDFPEGSKLYDLQNVATNVGSRT
;
A
#
# COMPACT_ATOMS: atom_id res chain seq x y z
N MET A 1 4.34 7.98 -12.18
CA MET A 1 4.92 6.70 -12.66
C MET A 1 5.71 5.95 -11.59
N SER A 2 6.70 6.54 -10.91
CA SER A 2 7.56 5.82 -9.94
C SER A 2 6.80 5.05 -8.83
N LYS A 3 5.72 5.63 -8.29
CA LYS A 3 4.89 4.98 -7.26
C LYS A 3 4.21 3.69 -7.75
N PHE A 4 3.79 3.64 -9.02
CA PHE A 4 3.27 2.41 -9.62
C PHE A 4 4.35 1.33 -9.73
N GLY A 5 5.60 1.72 -10.00
CA GLY A 5 6.75 0.82 -10.00
C GLY A 5 7.01 0.21 -8.62
N VAL A 6 6.98 1.02 -7.55
CA VAL A 6 7.10 0.53 -6.16
C VAL A 6 5.98 -0.45 -5.82
N ARG A 7 4.74 -0.15 -6.22
CA ARG A 7 3.60 -1.06 -6.03
C ARG A 7 3.79 -2.37 -6.81
N ALA A 8 4.25 -2.31 -8.06
CA ALA A 8 4.58 -3.50 -8.84
C ALA A 8 5.68 -4.34 -8.18
N LEU A 9 6.73 -3.71 -7.66
CA LEU A 9 7.80 -4.38 -6.92
C LEU A 9 7.27 -5.10 -5.68
N MET A 10 6.43 -4.45 -4.87
CA MET A 10 5.76 -5.09 -3.73
C MET A 10 4.94 -6.30 -4.17
N ARG A 11 4.10 -6.16 -5.21
CA ARG A 11 3.24 -7.24 -5.75
C ARG A 11 4.05 -8.46 -6.19
N SER A 12 5.27 -8.25 -6.69
CA SER A 12 6.18 -9.31 -7.07
C SER A 12 6.85 -9.96 -5.85
N LEU A 13 7.46 -9.16 -4.97
CA LEU A 13 8.24 -9.68 -3.83
C LEU A 13 7.38 -10.41 -2.80
N ARG A 14 6.14 -9.95 -2.55
CA ARG A 14 5.26 -10.54 -1.53
C ARG A 14 4.99 -12.03 -1.70
N ARG A 15 5.16 -12.56 -2.91
CA ARG A 15 4.84 -13.96 -3.27
C ARG A 15 5.96 -14.94 -2.99
N ASN A 16 7.20 -14.46 -2.87
CA ASN A 16 8.37 -15.32 -2.72
C ASN A 16 9.20 -14.97 -1.48
N ALA A 17 9.25 -13.70 -1.05
CA ALA A 17 10.09 -13.30 0.08
C ALA A 17 9.74 -13.99 1.42
N TRP A 18 8.54 -14.57 1.52
CA TRP A 18 8.12 -15.35 2.69
C TRP A 18 8.96 -16.61 2.90
N VAL A 19 9.61 -17.16 1.85
CA VAL A 19 10.53 -18.31 2.00
C VAL A 19 11.74 -17.96 2.87
N ASP A 20 12.11 -16.68 2.89
CA ASP A 20 13.16 -16.11 3.74
C ASP A 20 12.57 -15.50 5.03
N SER A 21 11.32 -15.83 5.39
CA SER A 21 10.58 -15.25 6.52
C SER A 21 10.40 -13.72 6.44
N ILE A 22 10.40 -13.15 5.24
CA ILE A 22 10.21 -11.71 5.02
C ILE A 22 8.78 -11.44 4.54
N ARG A 23 8.05 -10.59 5.26
CA ARG A 23 6.75 -10.04 4.83
C ARG A 23 6.97 -8.74 4.08
N VAL A 24 6.31 -8.60 2.93
CA VAL A 24 6.41 -7.39 2.09
C VAL A 24 5.04 -6.76 1.96
N ASN A 25 4.93 -5.50 2.37
CA ASN A 25 3.72 -4.70 2.33
C ASN A 25 4.06 -3.31 1.80
N LEU A 26 3.04 -2.52 1.44
CA LEU A 26 3.20 -1.15 0.98
C LEU A 26 2.32 -0.21 1.79
N VAL A 27 2.88 0.87 2.32
CA VAL A 27 2.11 2.01 2.83
C VAL A 27 2.13 3.11 1.77
N SER A 28 0.94 3.58 1.41
CA SER A 28 0.72 4.59 0.37
C SER A 28 -0.02 5.79 0.97
N PRO A 29 0.71 6.75 1.56
CA PRO A 29 0.07 7.96 2.05
C PRO A 29 -0.46 8.82 0.90
N SER A 30 -1.63 9.42 1.12
CA SER A 30 -2.10 10.55 0.32
C SER A 30 -1.32 11.82 0.73
N TYR A 31 -1.90 13.00 0.50
CA TYR A 31 -1.31 14.27 0.90
C TYR A 31 -1.19 14.33 2.43
N ILE A 32 0.05 14.35 2.94
CA ILE A 32 0.36 14.62 4.34
C ILE A 32 1.14 15.93 4.38
N ILE A 33 0.75 16.84 5.27
CA ILE A 33 1.48 18.08 5.48
C ILE A 33 2.83 17.72 6.11
N THR A 34 3.90 18.10 5.45
CA THR A 34 5.28 17.92 5.94
C THR A 34 5.94 19.30 6.06
N PRO A 35 7.03 19.45 6.82
CA PRO A 35 7.74 20.73 6.95
C PRO A 35 8.22 21.34 5.63
N ALA A 36 8.26 20.57 4.55
CA ALA A 36 8.62 21.04 3.21
C ALA A 36 7.50 21.85 2.52
N TYR A 37 6.27 21.83 3.04
CA TYR A 37 5.15 22.55 2.45
C TYR A 37 5.09 23.97 3.03
N THR A 38 4.99 24.97 2.15
CA THR A 38 4.67 26.34 2.58
C THR A 38 3.17 26.51 2.76
N GLU A 39 2.75 27.55 3.49
CA GLU A 39 1.33 27.85 3.71
C GLU A 39 0.59 28.08 2.38
N GLU A 40 1.24 28.70 1.39
CA GLU A 40 0.66 28.95 0.06
C GLU A 40 0.40 27.64 -0.69
N ILE A 41 1.30 26.65 -0.57
CA ILE A 41 1.14 25.33 -1.20
C ILE A 41 0.00 24.55 -0.52
N ILE A 42 -0.11 24.63 0.81
CA ILE A 42 -1.19 24.00 1.56
C ILE A 42 -2.53 24.59 1.12
N ALA A 43 -2.67 25.92 1.14
CA ALA A 43 -3.88 26.62 0.70
C ALA A 43 -4.22 26.32 -0.77
N PHE A 44 -3.20 26.20 -1.64
CA PHE A 44 -3.40 25.79 -3.03
C PHE A 44 -4.01 24.39 -3.12
N PHE A 45 -3.49 23.40 -2.39
CA PHE A 45 -4.05 22.05 -2.39
C PHE A 45 -5.48 22.02 -1.83
N GLU A 46 -5.75 22.74 -0.74
CA GLU A 46 -7.11 22.87 -0.17
C GLU A 46 -8.08 23.49 -1.18
N SER A 47 -7.64 24.51 -1.94
CA SER A 47 -8.45 25.11 -3.01
C SER A 47 -8.82 24.14 -4.14
N LYS A 48 -8.12 23.01 -4.25
CA LYS A 48 -8.41 21.90 -5.18
C LYS A 48 -9.19 20.76 -4.54
N GLY A 49 -9.62 20.92 -3.29
CA GLY A 49 -10.36 19.91 -2.54
C GLY A 49 -9.48 18.79 -1.98
N VAL A 50 -8.17 18.98 -1.91
CA VAL A 50 -7.29 18.03 -1.24
C VAL A 50 -7.61 18.03 0.24
N LYS A 51 -7.90 16.83 0.76
CA LYS A 51 -8.04 16.57 2.18
C LYS A 51 -6.77 15.90 2.68
N PHE A 52 -6.14 16.49 3.67
CA PHE A 52 -4.88 15.97 4.18
C PHE A 52 -5.09 14.77 5.10
N ALA A 53 -4.26 13.76 4.91
CA ALA A 53 -4.06 12.68 5.85
C ALA A 53 -3.15 13.13 7.01
N SER A 54 -3.26 12.45 8.14
CA SER A 54 -2.40 12.67 9.30
C SER A 54 -1.13 11.83 9.22
N GLU A 55 0.02 12.43 9.59
CA GLU A 55 1.25 11.68 9.85
C GLU A 55 1.04 10.57 10.89
N SER A 56 0.27 10.85 11.95
CA SER A 56 -0.04 9.87 12.99
C SER A 56 -0.75 8.64 12.43
N ASP A 57 -1.65 8.82 11.46
CA ASP A 57 -2.38 7.72 10.83
C ASP A 57 -1.47 6.90 9.90
N ALA A 58 -0.47 7.53 9.27
CA ALA A 58 0.58 6.81 8.55
C ALA A 58 1.45 5.96 9.49
N CYS A 59 1.83 6.50 10.66
CA CYS A 59 2.53 5.75 11.69
C CYS A 59 1.70 4.56 12.19
N LYS A 60 0.39 4.73 12.40
CA LYS A 60 -0.51 3.62 12.80
C LYS A 60 -0.57 2.53 11.73
N ALA A 61 -0.63 2.89 10.45
CA ALA A 61 -0.62 1.93 9.36
C ALA A 61 0.68 1.10 9.34
N ILE A 62 1.82 1.75 9.54
CA ILE A 62 3.13 1.07 9.65
C ILE A 62 3.17 0.17 10.88
N LEU A 63 2.72 0.66 12.04
CA LEU A 63 2.69 -0.10 13.29
C LEU A 63 1.83 -1.35 13.14
N ARG A 64 0.65 -1.26 12.52
CA ARG A 64 -0.19 -2.42 12.22
C ARG A 64 0.57 -3.47 11.42
N ILE A 65 1.23 -3.09 10.33
CA ILE A 65 2.02 -4.01 9.51
C ILE A 65 3.15 -4.65 10.34
N ALA A 66 3.82 -3.86 11.17
CA ALA A 66 4.93 -4.33 11.98
C ALA A 66 4.49 -5.31 13.08
N SER A 67 3.42 -4.99 13.80
CA SER A 67 2.96 -5.75 14.97
C SER A 67 2.07 -6.95 14.63
N ASP A 68 1.29 -6.88 13.55
CA ASP A 68 0.43 -7.97 13.11
C ASP A 68 1.16 -8.86 12.10
N THR A 69 1.64 -10.01 12.56
CA THR A 69 2.38 -10.97 11.74
C THR A 69 1.53 -11.66 10.68
N THR A 70 0.20 -11.55 10.74
CA THR A 70 -0.71 -12.11 9.73
C THR A 70 -0.78 -11.24 8.46
N VAL A 71 -0.29 -10.00 8.52
CA VAL A 71 -0.36 -9.06 7.39
C VAL A 71 0.81 -9.26 6.43
N ASN A 72 0.55 -9.82 5.25
CA ASN A 72 1.53 -9.89 4.16
C ASN A 72 0.89 -9.50 2.83
N GLY A 73 1.66 -8.80 1.99
CA GLY A 73 1.26 -8.51 0.62
C GLY A 73 0.19 -7.44 0.43
N ARG A 74 -0.09 -6.63 1.46
CA ARG A 74 -1.15 -5.62 1.43
C ARG A 74 -0.62 -4.24 1.06
N SER A 75 -1.42 -3.49 0.30
CA SER A 75 -1.22 -2.06 0.07
C SER A 75 -2.19 -1.27 0.95
N ILE A 76 -1.66 -0.56 1.95
CA ILE A 76 -2.44 0.24 2.88
C ILE A 76 -2.42 1.70 2.42
N ALA A 77 -3.59 2.26 2.13
CA ALA A 77 -3.75 3.68 1.81
C ALA A 77 -3.96 4.47 3.11
N VAL A 78 -3.20 5.54 3.30
CA VAL A 78 -3.42 6.51 4.38
C VAL A 78 -4.14 7.70 3.78
N VAL A 79 -5.30 8.06 4.33
CA VAL A 79 -6.21 9.07 3.76
C VAL A 79 -6.70 10.03 4.83
N SER A 80 -7.44 11.06 4.42
CA SER A 80 -8.07 11.97 5.37
C SER A 80 -9.10 11.22 6.23
N LYS A 81 -9.35 11.73 7.45
CA LYS A 81 -10.37 11.14 8.33
C LYS A 81 -11.80 11.29 7.82
N GLU A 82 -12.01 12.18 6.86
CA GLU A 82 -13.29 12.31 6.18
C GLU A 82 -13.54 11.15 5.22
N ASP A 83 -12.49 10.65 4.56
CA ASP A 83 -12.60 9.53 3.61
C ASP A 83 -12.58 8.18 4.35
N CYS A 84 -11.87 8.10 5.47
CA CYS A 84 -11.87 6.95 6.36
C CYS A 84 -11.66 7.39 7.80
N ALA A 85 -12.65 7.19 8.68
CA ALA A 85 -12.56 7.60 10.08
C ALA A 85 -11.33 7.03 10.83
N GLY A 86 -10.85 5.85 10.41
CA GLY A 86 -9.64 5.21 10.94
C GLY A 86 -8.32 5.80 10.44
N GLY A 87 -8.35 6.70 9.45
CA GLY A 87 -7.20 7.38 8.85
C GLY A 87 -6.42 6.54 7.84
N TYR A 88 -6.70 5.23 7.73
CA TYR A 88 -6.14 4.37 6.70
C TYR A 88 -7.05 3.17 6.44
N PHE A 89 -6.92 2.58 5.25
CA PHE A 89 -7.62 1.35 4.88
C PHE A 89 -6.78 0.52 3.91
N ASP A 90 -7.15 -0.74 3.74
CA ASP A 90 -6.52 -1.65 2.80
C ASP A 90 -7.12 -1.45 1.41
N LEU A 91 -6.27 -1.22 0.40
CA LEU A 91 -6.73 -1.02 -0.97
C LEU A 91 -7.41 -2.27 -1.53
N ALA A 92 -6.94 -3.47 -1.20
CA ALA A 92 -7.48 -4.74 -1.73
C ALA A 92 -7.51 -4.88 -3.27
N GLU A 93 -6.74 -4.07 -4.00
CA GLU A 93 -6.72 -4.01 -5.47
C GLU A 93 -5.47 -4.69 -6.11
N ASP A 94 -4.76 -5.55 -5.37
CA ASP A 94 -3.46 -6.06 -5.83
C ASP A 94 -3.47 -7.49 -6.36
N ASP A 95 -4.56 -8.23 -6.16
CA ASP A 95 -4.73 -9.60 -6.59
C ASP A 95 -5.60 -9.64 -7.85
N PHE A 96 -5.30 -10.60 -8.73
CA PHE A 96 -6.17 -10.85 -9.86
C PHE A 96 -7.39 -11.65 -9.40
N PRO A 97 -8.60 -11.36 -9.91
CA PRO A 97 -9.78 -12.15 -9.59
C PRO A 97 -9.57 -13.62 -9.95
N GLU A 98 -10.04 -14.52 -9.09
CA GLU A 98 -10.04 -15.96 -9.36
C GLU A 98 -10.81 -16.27 -10.65
N GLY A 99 -10.28 -17.19 -11.46
CA GLY A 99 -10.83 -17.51 -12.79
C GLY A 99 -10.48 -16.52 -13.90
N SER A 100 -9.75 -15.44 -13.60
CA SER A 100 -9.21 -14.57 -14.65
C SER A 100 -7.94 -15.17 -15.28
N LYS A 101 -7.71 -14.93 -16.58
CA LYS A 101 -6.50 -15.38 -17.27
C LYS A 101 -5.20 -14.94 -16.59
N LEU A 102 -5.19 -13.75 -15.99
CA LEU A 102 -4.02 -13.22 -15.29
C LEU A 102 -3.77 -13.93 -13.96
N TYR A 103 -4.84 -14.35 -13.28
CA TYR A 103 -4.74 -15.20 -12.09
C TYR A 103 -4.08 -16.55 -12.45
N ASP A 104 -4.54 -17.20 -13.53
CA ASP A 104 -3.98 -18.48 -13.98
C ASP A 104 -2.51 -18.37 -14.37
N LEU A 105 -2.15 -17.37 -15.19
CA LEU A 105 -0.77 -17.12 -15.60
C LEU A 105 0.14 -16.84 -14.39
N GLN A 106 -0.35 -16.07 -13.42
CA GLN A 106 0.38 -15.77 -12.21
C GLN A 106 0.61 -17.02 -11.35
N ASN A 107 -0.38 -17.90 -11.24
CA ASN A 107 -0.25 -19.16 -10.51
C ASN A 107 0.78 -20.08 -11.18
N VAL A 108 0.75 -20.20 -12.51
CA VAL A 108 1.78 -20.94 -13.26
C VAL A 108 3.16 -20.36 -12.96
N ALA A 109 3.34 -19.04 -13.06
CA ALA A 109 4.63 -18.40 -12.81
C ALA A 109 5.13 -18.58 -11.37
N THR A 110 4.23 -18.59 -10.39
CA THR A 110 4.59 -18.76 -8.97
C THR A 110 4.94 -20.23 -8.68
N ASN A 111 4.23 -21.19 -9.27
CA ASN A 111 4.44 -22.63 -9.05
C ASN A 111 5.71 -23.17 -9.74
N VAL A 112 6.16 -22.56 -10.84
CA VAL A 112 7.43 -22.94 -11.48
C VAL A 112 8.64 -22.76 -10.54
N GLY A 113 8.56 -21.80 -9.61
CA GLY A 113 9.60 -21.54 -8.62
C GLY A 113 9.57 -22.45 -7.39
N SER A 114 8.43 -23.09 -7.08
CA SER A 114 8.30 -24.00 -5.95
C SER A 114 8.84 -25.38 -6.32
N ARG A 115 10.17 -25.57 -6.22
CA ARG A 115 10.80 -26.90 -6.34
C ARG A 115 10.62 -27.67 -5.02
N THR A 116 9.40 -28.14 -4.77
CA THR A 116 9.05 -29.18 -3.79
C THR A 116 7.93 -30.01 -4.38
#